data_AF-A0AB35YQL9-F1
#
_entry.id   AF-A0AB35YQL9-F1
#
_cell.length_a   1.000
_cell.length_b   1.000
_cell.length_c   1.000
_cell.angle_alpha   90.00
_cell.angle_beta   90.00
_cell.angle_gamma   90.00
#
_symmetry.space_group_name_H-M   'P 1'
#
loop_
_entity.id
_entity.type
_entity.pdbx_description
1 polymer ?
#
loop_
_entity_poly.entity_id
_entity_poly.type
_entity_poly.pdbx_seq_one_letter_code
_entity_poly.pdbx_strand_id
1 'polypeptide(L)'
;MKRNYFIILTPLILLIACNSNSTDSNKIEKLKDTAINITPDSTHYALSLYDISKELRFDEIPRTVPYDSIKNKRYADLIMKDSIVVMHSFKPFYIPIDQITWSENPEKNNTWQNYYEALFFVSILNHAYHDYGKETYHEKAKKYIFNYIDKHPSLEEKTSEYTWYDHAVAFRTLHLLQTVANELDESDPDTNFIHKAFSHISLNVTFMMDPKNYKSNNHSLMMDRTLLYLAKITKSDPPFYKKIYYPTVTRTEENIDKIIDPTGLAREHSTTYHIFNHNLNKSILKFIEKDDINPAFQLKMLRKNDVLLQLVKPDLTFPLWGDSQMEILNAKLADDFGNDQRVLDFLTNKKLPSMVNFDNNIATLRSQKADNGYVALFANFYSRVHKHNDDLSFIFQTLGVDILTDQGYFGYEKEHRPFLISVFAHNSIAVNNEDYWPGKKGQYSKLTGYSKSDDVEIVSGEHNMYDSITVKRKLYFIKPNVIVLQDWAETDYPNLVKNISQQFNFGEKATDAKVSENSAIITFPKNMTATVTSFINNDKITLEESYRSRIQYSKVPIYQIKVQKASNKLITVIEVQSPAYKNPVSNISIQDGKIIYLKDGKKYTLEL
;
A
#
# COMPACT_ATOMS: atom_id res chain seq x y z
N MET A 1 14.38 41.06 40.19
CA MET A 1 12.93 41.38 40.13
C MET A 1 12.56 41.86 38.74
N LYS A 2 12.14 40.95 37.85
CA LYS A 2 11.41 41.26 36.62
C LYS A 2 10.39 40.14 36.42
N ARG A 3 9.11 40.46 36.66
CA ARG A 3 7.96 39.57 36.43
C ARG A 3 7.66 39.58 34.93
N ASN A 4 7.86 38.45 34.26
CA ASN A 4 7.33 38.21 32.92
C ASN A 4 5.91 37.63 33.07
N TYR A 5 4.93 38.34 32.52
CA TYR A 5 3.57 37.82 32.35
C TYR A 5 3.58 36.84 31.17
N PHE A 6 3.34 35.56 31.45
CA PHE A 6 2.94 34.60 30.41
C PHE A 6 1.45 34.82 30.12
N ILE A 7 1.14 35.33 28.93
CA ILE A 7 -0.21 35.29 28.38
C ILE A 7 -0.41 33.86 27.86
N ILE A 8 -1.22 33.09 28.57
CA ILE A 8 -1.69 31.79 28.12
C ILE A 8 -2.78 32.05 27.09
N LEU A 9 -2.45 31.93 25.80
CA LEU A 9 -3.45 31.79 24.74
C LEU A 9 -3.98 30.35 24.78
N THR A 10 -5.08 30.14 25.50
CA THR A 10 -5.92 28.96 25.31
C THR A 10 -6.51 29.00 23.89
N PRO A 11 -6.39 27.92 23.08
CA PRO A 11 -7.13 27.85 21.84
C PRO A 11 -8.61 27.73 22.18
N LEU A 12 -9.38 28.72 21.75
CA LEU A 12 -10.84 28.68 21.78
C LEU A 12 -11.26 27.58 20.81
N ILE A 13 -11.49 26.37 21.33
CA ILE A 13 -12.16 25.31 20.59
C ILE A 13 -13.57 25.83 20.32
N LEU A 14 -13.84 26.24 19.08
CA LEU A 14 -15.20 26.39 18.59
C LEU A 14 -15.84 25.00 18.69
N LEU A 15 -16.62 24.80 19.75
CA LEU A 15 -17.66 23.78 19.80
C LEU A 15 -18.63 24.10 18.66
N ILE A 16 -18.38 23.50 17.49
CA ILE A 16 -19.43 23.29 16.50
C ILE A 16 -20.46 22.44 17.22
N ALA A 17 -21.67 22.98 17.38
CA ALA A 17 -22.77 22.26 17.97
C ALA A 17 -22.98 20.97 17.17
N CYS A 18 -22.70 19.82 17.78
CA CYS A 18 -23.23 18.56 17.33
C CYS A 18 -24.76 18.72 17.40
N ASN A 19 -25.41 18.77 16.24
CA ASN A 19 -26.83 18.49 16.18
C ASN A 19 -27.01 17.08 16.74
N SER A 20 -27.65 16.99 17.89
CA SER A 20 -28.07 15.73 18.47
C SER A 20 -28.94 15.01 17.45
N ASN A 21 -28.48 13.86 16.97
CA ASN A 21 -29.26 12.88 16.22
C ASN A 21 -30.41 12.35 17.09
N SER A 22 -31.46 13.13 17.25
CA SER A 22 -32.80 12.57 17.39
C SER A 22 -33.34 12.46 15.97
N THR A 23 -33.33 11.25 15.42
CA THR A 23 -34.17 10.93 14.27
C THR A 23 -35.59 11.34 14.62
N ASP A 24 -36.03 12.45 14.03
CA ASP A 24 -37.34 13.02 14.25
C ASP A 24 -38.37 11.95 13.85
N SER A 25 -38.99 11.31 14.84
CA SER A 25 -39.77 10.09 14.65
C SER A 25 -40.90 10.30 13.63
N ASN A 26 -41.38 11.54 13.51
CA ASN A 26 -42.41 11.96 12.56
C ASN A 26 -41.93 11.97 11.09
N LYS A 27 -40.63 12.20 10.82
CA LYS A 27 -40.08 12.19 9.44
C LYS A 27 -40.10 10.79 8.84
N ILE A 28 -39.75 9.80 9.65
CA ILE A 28 -39.60 8.41 9.21
C ILE A 28 -40.96 7.73 9.04
N GLU A 29 -42.01 8.17 9.74
CA GLU A 29 -43.35 7.55 9.62
C GLU A 29 -43.91 7.55 8.19
N LYS A 30 -43.59 8.56 7.37
CA LYS A 30 -43.99 8.63 5.95
C LYS A 30 -43.44 7.46 5.11
N LEU A 31 -42.37 6.80 5.56
CA LEU A 31 -41.70 5.73 4.83
C LEU A 31 -42.26 4.33 5.16
N LYS A 32 -43.17 4.21 6.15
CA LYS A 32 -43.70 2.91 6.64
C LYS A 32 -44.32 2.05 5.54
N ASP A 33 -44.96 2.68 4.56
CA ASP A 33 -45.63 1.99 3.45
C ASP A 33 -44.79 1.97 2.16
N THR A 34 -43.53 2.40 2.22
CA THR A 34 -42.64 2.45 1.05
C THR A 34 -41.73 1.21 1.03
N ALA A 35 -41.85 0.42 -0.05
CA ALA A 35 -41.03 -0.77 -0.26
C ALA A 35 -39.98 -0.56 -1.36
N ILE A 36 -38.75 -0.97 -1.11
CA ILE A 36 -37.65 -0.97 -2.06
C ILE A 36 -37.45 -2.38 -2.62
N ASN A 37 -37.37 -2.48 -3.94
CA ASN A 37 -37.18 -3.76 -4.61
C ASN A 37 -35.69 -4.02 -4.88
N ILE A 38 -35.18 -5.18 -4.47
CA ILE A 38 -33.87 -5.69 -4.85
C ILE A 38 -34.03 -7.11 -5.39
N THR A 39 -33.34 -7.38 -6.50
CA THR A 39 -33.37 -8.62 -7.26
C THR A 39 -31.93 -9.08 -7.53
N PRO A 40 -31.22 -9.64 -6.51
CA PRO A 40 -29.82 -10.02 -6.62
C PRO A 40 -29.59 -11.21 -7.57
N ASP A 41 -30.66 -11.90 -7.95
CA ASP A 41 -30.72 -12.97 -8.94
C ASP A 41 -32.09 -12.92 -9.65
N SER A 42 -32.80 -14.05 -9.81
CA SER A 42 -34.19 -14.05 -10.31
C SER A 42 -35.25 -13.92 -9.21
N THR A 43 -34.83 -13.79 -7.94
CA THR A 43 -35.69 -13.69 -6.76
C THR A 43 -35.90 -12.22 -6.41
N HIS A 44 -37.16 -11.83 -6.21
CA HIS A 44 -37.53 -10.46 -5.89
C HIS A 44 -37.71 -10.31 -4.37
N TYR A 45 -37.06 -9.31 -3.78
CA TYR A 45 -37.20 -8.95 -2.36
C TYR A 45 -37.78 -7.55 -2.25
N ALA A 46 -38.83 -7.40 -1.45
CA ALA A 46 -39.47 -6.12 -1.15
C ALA A 46 -39.09 -5.69 0.27
N LEU A 47 -38.13 -4.77 0.36
CA LEU A 47 -37.52 -4.32 1.61
C LEU A 47 -38.22 -3.07 2.15
N SER A 48 -38.45 -3.01 3.45
CA SER A 48 -39.04 -1.85 4.12
C SER A 48 -38.05 -0.66 4.12
N LEU A 49 -38.39 0.43 3.41
CA LEU A 49 -37.57 1.65 3.43
C LEU A 49 -37.51 2.26 4.83
N TYR A 50 -38.61 2.14 5.58
CA TYR A 50 -38.69 2.52 6.98
C TYR A 50 -37.62 1.83 7.82
N ASP A 51 -37.45 0.52 7.70
CA ASP A 51 -36.46 -0.21 8.49
C ASP A 51 -35.03 0.08 8.00
N ILE A 52 -34.81 0.19 6.69
CA ILE A 52 -33.51 0.61 6.13
C ILE A 52 -33.11 1.98 6.69
N SER A 53 -34.02 2.96 6.74
CA SER A 53 -33.72 4.30 7.24
C SER A 53 -33.35 4.35 8.73
N LYS A 54 -33.75 3.34 9.51
CA LYS A 54 -33.33 3.23 10.91
C LYS A 54 -31.89 2.77 11.08
N GLU A 55 -31.39 1.98 10.13
CA GLU A 55 -30.07 1.34 10.17
C GLU A 55 -29.02 2.05 9.28
N LEU A 56 -29.45 2.69 8.18
CA LEU A 56 -28.57 3.40 7.27
C LEU A 56 -28.15 4.74 7.89
N ARG A 57 -26.92 4.78 8.40
CA ARG A 57 -26.29 5.99 8.98
C ARG A 57 -25.09 6.38 8.13
N PHE A 58 -25.01 7.66 7.72
CA PHE A 58 -23.94 8.16 6.86
C PHE A 58 -22.54 7.82 7.40
N ASP A 59 -22.30 8.07 8.69
CA ASP A 59 -21.01 7.83 9.36
C ASP A 59 -20.61 6.36 9.48
N GLU A 60 -21.57 5.45 9.32
CA GLU A 60 -21.31 4.01 9.38
C GLU A 60 -21.04 3.39 8.00
N ILE A 61 -21.30 4.14 6.92
CA ILE A 61 -20.96 3.72 5.56
C ILE A 61 -19.44 3.70 5.43
N PRO A 62 -18.83 2.61 4.94
CA PRO A 62 -17.38 2.57 4.72
C PRO A 62 -16.89 3.74 3.85
N ARG A 63 -16.08 4.61 4.47
CA ARG A 63 -15.47 5.76 3.78
C ARG A 63 -14.42 5.29 2.78
N THR A 64 -14.60 5.69 1.53
CA THR A 64 -13.73 5.35 0.37
C THR A 64 -12.84 6.52 -0.05
N VAL A 65 -13.22 7.76 0.29
CA VAL A 65 -12.43 8.97 0.04
C VAL A 65 -11.46 9.26 1.21
N PRO A 66 -10.14 9.32 0.97
CA PRO A 66 -9.14 9.44 2.04
C PRO A 66 -8.83 10.90 2.41
N TYR A 67 -9.79 11.81 2.27
CA TYR A 67 -9.58 13.25 2.49
C TYR A 67 -10.19 13.70 3.80
N ASP A 68 -9.54 14.64 4.46
CA ASP A 68 -10.16 15.41 5.54
C ASP A 68 -11.27 16.34 5.01
N SER A 69 -12.02 16.95 5.93
CA SER A 69 -13.15 17.82 5.62
C SER A 69 -12.75 19.03 4.75
N ILE A 70 -11.59 19.64 5.02
CA ILE A 70 -11.11 20.83 4.30
C ILE A 70 -10.77 20.49 2.85
N LYS A 71 -10.02 19.41 2.63
CA LYS A 71 -9.64 18.93 1.31
C LYS A 71 -10.86 18.43 0.53
N ASN A 72 -11.78 17.74 1.19
CA ASN A 72 -13.07 17.35 0.60
C ASN A 72 -13.84 18.57 0.09
N LYS A 73 -14.01 19.61 0.93
CA LYS A 73 -14.72 20.82 0.53
C LYS A 73 -14.09 21.48 -0.70
N ARG A 74 -12.76 21.58 -0.73
CA ARG A 74 -12.03 22.16 -1.87
C ARG A 74 -12.33 21.40 -3.16
N TYR A 75 -12.34 20.07 -3.13
CA TYR A 75 -12.67 19.27 -4.31
C TYR A 75 -14.15 19.33 -4.67
N ALA A 76 -15.05 19.32 -3.69
CA ALA A 76 -16.48 19.54 -3.92
C ALA A 76 -16.75 20.88 -4.63
N ASP A 77 -16.06 21.96 -4.21
CA ASP A 77 -16.16 23.28 -4.86
C ASP A 77 -15.67 23.29 -6.32
N LEU A 78 -14.75 22.39 -6.69
CA LEU A 78 -14.36 22.18 -8.10
C LEU A 78 -15.41 21.39 -8.87
N ILE A 79 -15.98 20.35 -8.26
CA ILE A 79 -17.04 19.53 -8.87
C ILE A 79 -18.30 20.36 -9.13
N MET A 80 -18.59 21.34 -8.26
CA MET A 80 -19.67 22.32 -8.51
C MET A 80 -19.47 23.18 -9.76
N LYS A 81 -18.23 23.25 -10.27
CA LYS A 81 -17.86 23.92 -11.53
C LYS A 81 -17.57 22.89 -12.63
N ASP A 82 -18.25 21.74 -12.58
CA ASP A 82 -18.15 20.64 -13.54
C ASP A 82 -16.73 20.06 -13.72
N SER A 83 -15.91 20.15 -12.68
CA SER A 83 -14.60 19.48 -12.67
C SER A 83 -14.70 18.10 -12.03
N ILE A 84 -14.50 17.05 -12.81
CA ILE A 84 -14.44 15.66 -12.34
C ILE A 84 -13.13 15.43 -11.58
N VAL A 85 -13.26 14.95 -10.34
CA VAL A 85 -12.15 14.65 -9.43
C VAL A 85 -12.20 13.17 -9.04
N VAL A 86 -11.26 12.36 -9.52
CA VAL A 86 -11.26 10.90 -9.29
C VAL A 86 -10.28 10.43 -8.21
N MET A 87 -9.07 11.02 -8.13
CA MET A 87 -8.12 10.82 -7.03
C MET A 87 -7.20 12.04 -6.96
N HIS A 88 -6.56 12.26 -5.81
CA HIS A 88 -5.64 13.38 -5.59
C HIS A 88 -4.39 13.32 -6.47
N SER A 89 -4.01 12.12 -6.95
CA SER A 89 -2.87 11.91 -7.84
C SER A 89 -3.16 12.34 -9.29
N PHE A 90 -4.43 12.64 -9.61
CA PHE A 90 -4.83 13.16 -10.92
C PHE A 90 -5.27 14.62 -10.80
N LYS A 91 -5.02 15.40 -11.86
CA LYS A 91 -5.59 16.73 -11.97
C LYS A 91 -7.11 16.62 -12.21
N PRO A 92 -7.91 17.59 -11.72
CA PRO A 92 -9.32 17.70 -12.07
C PRO A 92 -9.52 17.95 -13.58
N PHE A 93 -10.60 17.41 -14.14
CA PHE A 93 -10.96 17.59 -15.54
C PHE A 93 -12.31 18.26 -15.70
N TYR A 94 -12.37 19.35 -16.45
CA TYR A 94 -13.64 19.99 -16.77
C TYR A 94 -14.44 19.15 -17.77
N ILE A 95 -15.54 18.55 -17.31
CA ILE A 95 -16.46 17.73 -18.09
C ILE A 95 -17.89 18.12 -17.64
N PRO A 96 -18.55 19.03 -18.37
CA PRO A 96 -19.93 19.42 -18.11
C PRO A 96 -20.86 18.20 -18.04
N ILE A 97 -21.79 18.20 -17.08
CA ILE A 97 -22.67 17.04 -16.85
C ILE A 97 -23.51 16.67 -18.08
N ASP A 98 -23.89 17.65 -18.90
CA ASP A 98 -24.61 17.47 -20.16
C ASP A 98 -23.75 16.88 -21.28
N GLN A 99 -22.43 16.84 -21.11
CA GLN A 99 -21.46 16.29 -22.05
C GLN A 99 -20.92 14.92 -21.61
N ILE A 100 -21.30 14.44 -20.42
CA ILE A 100 -20.85 13.14 -19.90
C ILE A 100 -21.44 12.00 -20.74
N THR A 101 -20.55 11.18 -21.29
CA THR A 101 -20.87 9.95 -22.00
C THR A 101 -20.61 8.70 -21.16
N TRP A 102 -19.89 8.85 -20.04
CA TRP A 102 -19.35 7.81 -19.17
C TRP A 102 -18.22 6.98 -19.79
N SER A 103 -17.83 7.27 -21.03
CA SER A 103 -16.67 6.66 -21.71
C SER A 103 -15.36 7.44 -21.51
N GLU A 104 -15.40 8.55 -20.77
CA GLU A 104 -14.26 9.45 -20.63
C GLU A 104 -13.03 8.75 -20.07
N ASN A 105 -11.87 9.09 -20.62
CA ASN A 105 -10.56 8.70 -20.10
C ASN A 105 -9.49 9.69 -20.60
N PRO A 106 -9.51 10.95 -20.11
CA PRO A 106 -8.71 12.03 -20.67
C PRO A 106 -7.19 11.81 -20.51
N GLU A 107 -6.76 10.99 -19.55
CA GLU A 107 -5.35 10.61 -19.34
C GLU A 107 -5.00 9.26 -20.00
N LYS A 108 -5.93 8.61 -20.71
CA LYS A 108 -5.78 7.22 -21.21
C LYS A 108 -5.28 6.27 -20.12
N ASN A 109 -5.80 6.44 -18.91
CA ASN A 109 -5.36 5.80 -17.69
C ASN A 109 -6.45 4.90 -17.09
N ASN A 110 -6.13 3.63 -16.93
CA ASN A 110 -7.04 2.62 -16.39
C ASN A 110 -7.50 2.93 -14.96
N THR A 111 -6.59 3.43 -14.11
CA THR A 111 -6.92 3.82 -12.73
C THR A 111 -7.87 5.02 -12.73
N TRP A 112 -7.64 6.00 -13.59
CA TRP A 112 -8.54 7.15 -13.74
C TRP A 112 -9.96 6.69 -14.10
N GLN A 113 -10.11 5.86 -15.13
CA GLN A 113 -11.43 5.40 -15.60
C GLN A 113 -12.14 4.52 -14.56
N ASN A 114 -11.39 3.68 -13.85
CA ASN A 114 -11.94 2.86 -12.76
C ASN A 114 -12.53 3.73 -11.63
N TYR A 115 -11.82 4.77 -11.18
CA TYR A 115 -12.33 5.68 -10.14
C TYR A 115 -13.44 6.63 -10.63
N TYR A 116 -13.44 6.95 -11.93
CA TYR A 116 -14.52 7.67 -12.57
C TYR A 116 -15.83 6.86 -12.57
N GLU A 117 -15.78 5.61 -13.03
CA GLU A 117 -16.90 4.65 -13.05
C GLU A 117 -17.35 4.22 -11.64
N ALA A 118 -16.45 4.32 -10.65
CA ALA A 118 -16.79 4.18 -9.24
C ALA A 118 -17.59 5.36 -8.68
N LEU A 119 -17.77 6.46 -9.44
CA LEU A 119 -18.37 7.72 -8.99
C LEU A 119 -17.64 8.34 -7.79
N PHE A 120 -16.30 8.30 -7.77
CA PHE A 120 -15.52 8.80 -6.63
C PHE A 120 -15.82 10.28 -6.29
N PHE A 121 -16.04 11.12 -7.30
CA PHE A 121 -16.40 12.54 -7.11
C PHE A 121 -17.78 12.72 -6.45
N VAL A 122 -18.71 11.77 -6.61
CA VAL A 122 -20.01 11.78 -5.91
C VAL A 122 -19.80 11.58 -4.41
N SER A 123 -18.89 10.69 -4.01
CA SER A 123 -18.54 10.51 -2.59
C SER A 123 -17.93 11.78 -1.98
N ILE A 124 -17.11 12.52 -2.74
CA ILE A 124 -16.58 13.83 -2.30
C ILE A 124 -17.74 14.81 -2.02
N LEU A 125 -18.72 14.90 -2.93
CA LEU A 125 -19.90 15.74 -2.74
C LEU A 125 -20.72 15.32 -1.51
N ASN A 126 -20.93 14.02 -1.33
CA ASN A 126 -21.68 13.47 -0.21
C ASN A 126 -21.04 13.80 1.14
N HIS A 127 -19.73 13.63 1.27
CA HIS A 127 -19.01 14.01 2.48
C HIS A 127 -19.00 15.52 2.69
N ALA A 128 -18.87 16.32 1.62
CA ALA A 128 -18.93 17.78 1.75
C ALA A 128 -20.32 18.29 2.14
N TYR A 129 -21.40 17.65 1.67
CA TYR A 129 -22.75 17.94 2.16
C TYR A 129 -22.88 17.56 3.63
N HIS A 130 -22.48 16.35 4.01
CA HIS A 130 -22.59 15.87 5.38
C HIS A 130 -21.81 16.76 6.37
N ASP A 131 -20.59 17.17 6.01
CA ASP A 131 -19.73 17.99 6.88
C ASP A 131 -20.19 19.46 6.98
N TYR A 132 -20.83 20.02 5.94
CA TYR A 132 -21.09 21.47 5.82
C TYR A 132 -22.56 21.88 5.61
N GLY A 133 -23.47 20.94 5.41
CA GLY A 133 -24.91 21.17 5.24
C GLY A 133 -25.32 21.99 4.00
N LYS A 134 -24.45 22.11 2.98
CA LYS A 134 -24.75 22.91 1.79
C LYS A 134 -25.53 22.10 0.76
N GLU A 135 -26.84 22.28 0.72
CA GLU A 135 -27.81 21.58 -0.16
C GLU A 135 -27.36 21.44 -1.61
N THR A 136 -26.70 22.47 -2.18
CA THR A 136 -26.22 22.41 -3.57
C THR A 136 -25.26 21.26 -3.86
N TYR A 137 -24.51 20.78 -2.86
CA TYR A 137 -23.64 19.60 -3.04
C TYR A 137 -24.46 18.31 -3.18
N HIS A 138 -25.50 18.14 -2.35
CA HIS A 138 -26.41 17.00 -2.41
C HIS A 138 -27.18 16.96 -3.73
N GLU A 139 -27.74 18.10 -4.14
CA GLU A 139 -28.41 18.24 -5.43
C GLU A 139 -27.50 17.92 -6.62
N LYS A 140 -26.22 18.29 -6.55
CA LYS A 140 -25.25 17.96 -7.59
C LYS A 140 -24.93 16.46 -7.59
N ALA A 141 -24.82 15.82 -6.42
CA ALA A 141 -24.62 14.38 -6.30
C ALA A 141 -25.79 13.59 -6.90
N LYS A 142 -27.03 13.95 -6.58
CA LYS A 142 -28.26 13.36 -7.16
C LYS A 142 -28.27 13.45 -8.68
N LYS A 143 -27.92 14.62 -9.24
CA LYS A 143 -27.85 14.81 -10.70
C LYS A 143 -26.87 13.87 -11.38
N TYR A 144 -25.67 13.70 -10.82
CA TYR A 144 -24.70 12.75 -11.37
C TYR A 144 -25.17 11.30 -11.26
N ILE A 145 -25.79 10.92 -10.15
CA ILE A 145 -26.35 9.59 -9.97
C ILE A 145 -27.45 9.30 -10.98
N PHE A 146 -28.42 10.21 -11.14
CA PHE A 146 -29.47 10.02 -12.15
C PHE A 146 -28.89 9.92 -13.55
N ASN A 147 -27.95 10.79 -13.92
CA ASN A 147 -27.29 10.73 -15.22
C ASN A 147 -26.56 9.37 -15.43
N TYR A 148 -25.93 8.82 -14.39
CA TYR A 148 -25.31 7.50 -14.44
C TYR A 148 -26.33 6.37 -14.60
N ILE A 149 -27.39 6.38 -13.79
CA ILE A 149 -28.43 5.36 -13.78
C ILE A 149 -29.17 5.33 -15.12
N ASP A 150 -29.55 6.50 -15.64
CA ASP A 150 -30.26 6.62 -16.92
C ASP A 150 -29.40 6.10 -18.09
N LYS A 151 -28.06 6.19 -17.98
CA LYS A 151 -27.13 5.64 -18.97
C LYS A 151 -26.86 4.14 -18.80
N HIS A 152 -27.04 3.59 -17.60
CA HIS A 152 -26.75 2.19 -17.27
C HIS A 152 -27.98 1.49 -16.66
N PRO A 153 -29.06 1.30 -17.43
CA PRO A 153 -30.28 0.67 -16.96
C PRO A 153 -30.17 -0.85 -16.73
N SER A 154 -29.12 -1.50 -17.24
CA SER A 154 -28.92 -2.96 -17.11
C SER A 154 -27.43 -3.35 -17.11
N LEU A 155 -27.13 -4.63 -16.80
CA LEU A 155 -25.77 -5.18 -16.78
C LEU A 155 -25.14 -5.34 -18.18
N GLU A 156 -25.98 -5.34 -19.22
CA GLU A 156 -25.56 -5.40 -20.62
C GLU A 156 -25.01 -4.05 -21.11
N GLU A 157 -25.49 -2.95 -20.54
CA GLU A 157 -25.07 -1.60 -20.92
C GLU A 157 -23.68 -1.29 -20.34
N LYS A 158 -22.75 -0.95 -21.24
CA LYS A 158 -21.34 -0.69 -20.93
C LYS A 158 -20.86 0.53 -21.69
N THR A 159 -20.35 1.51 -20.97
CA THR A 159 -19.72 2.71 -21.54
C THR A 159 -18.20 2.64 -21.47
N SER A 160 -17.67 1.75 -20.62
CA SER A 160 -16.24 1.41 -20.56
C SER A 160 -16.00 -0.02 -20.05
N GLU A 161 -14.74 -0.44 -20.06
CA GLU A 161 -14.29 -1.70 -19.43
C GLU A 161 -14.46 -1.71 -17.90
N TYR A 162 -14.68 -0.53 -17.30
CA TYR A 162 -14.80 -0.35 -15.85
C TYR A 162 -16.24 -0.14 -15.36
N THR A 163 -17.23 -0.08 -16.27
CA THR A 163 -18.66 0.07 -15.91
C THR A 163 -19.10 -1.01 -14.92
N TRP A 164 -18.80 -2.26 -15.23
CA TRP A 164 -19.08 -3.46 -14.42
C TRP A 164 -17.77 -4.14 -14.02
N TYR A 165 -17.03 -3.49 -13.13
CA TYR A 165 -15.74 -3.96 -12.61
C TYR A 165 -15.77 -4.03 -11.08
N ASP A 166 -15.06 -4.99 -10.50
CA ASP A 166 -15.12 -5.33 -9.06
C ASP A 166 -14.93 -4.11 -8.13
N HIS A 167 -13.87 -3.34 -8.33
CA HIS A 167 -13.59 -2.11 -7.59
C HIS A 167 -14.69 -1.04 -7.80
N ALA A 168 -15.07 -0.79 -9.06
CA ALA A 168 -16.02 0.26 -9.41
C ALA A 168 -17.41 -0.01 -8.83
N VAL A 169 -17.92 -1.24 -8.99
CA VAL A 169 -19.25 -1.65 -8.51
C VAL A 169 -19.34 -1.59 -6.98
N ALA A 170 -18.29 -2.05 -6.29
CA ALA A 170 -18.23 -1.99 -4.82
C ALA A 170 -18.31 -0.54 -4.32
N PHE A 171 -17.47 0.34 -4.85
CA PHE A 171 -17.42 1.73 -4.41
C PHE A 171 -18.68 2.50 -4.81
N ARG A 172 -19.16 2.33 -6.05
CA ARG A 172 -20.38 2.97 -6.55
C ARG A 172 -21.59 2.63 -5.68
N THR A 173 -21.72 1.39 -5.22
CA THR A 173 -22.78 0.99 -4.29
C THR A 173 -22.73 1.78 -2.98
N LEU A 174 -21.54 1.92 -2.38
CA LEU A 174 -21.37 2.71 -1.17
C LEU A 174 -21.68 4.19 -1.40
N HIS A 175 -21.28 4.76 -2.54
CA HIS A 175 -21.53 6.17 -2.88
C HIS A 175 -23.03 6.45 -3.15
N LEU A 176 -23.76 5.49 -3.73
CA LEU A 176 -25.21 5.55 -3.85
C LEU A 176 -25.86 5.53 -2.46
N LEU A 177 -25.45 4.62 -1.59
CA LEU A 177 -25.93 4.56 -0.20
C LEU A 177 -25.62 5.82 0.61
N GLN A 178 -24.47 6.46 0.38
CA GLN A 178 -24.13 7.76 0.98
C GLN A 178 -25.14 8.84 0.59
N THR A 179 -25.50 8.89 -0.69
CA THR A 179 -26.47 9.88 -1.18
C THR A 179 -27.88 9.58 -0.68
N VAL A 180 -28.26 8.30 -0.61
CA VAL A 180 -29.53 7.88 -0.01
C VAL A 180 -29.59 8.22 1.48
N ALA A 181 -28.50 8.03 2.23
CA ALA A 181 -28.45 8.40 3.64
C ALA A 181 -28.67 9.91 3.83
N ASN A 182 -27.99 10.74 3.03
CA ASN A 182 -28.20 12.19 3.03
C ASN A 182 -29.65 12.57 2.66
N GLU A 183 -30.24 11.90 1.67
CA GLU A 183 -31.64 12.14 1.27
C GLU A 183 -32.63 11.76 2.37
N LEU A 184 -32.37 10.70 3.13
CA LEU A 184 -33.24 10.26 4.23
C LEU A 184 -33.20 11.20 5.44
N ASP A 185 -32.16 12.03 5.58
CA ASP A 185 -32.05 13.05 6.63
C ASP A 185 -32.86 14.32 6.31
N GLU A 186 -33.22 14.52 5.03
CA GLU A 186 -34.05 15.63 4.57
C GLU A 186 -35.46 15.60 5.20
N SER A 187 -36.10 16.76 5.25
CA SER A 187 -37.46 16.88 5.83
C SER A 187 -38.54 16.19 4.97
N ASP A 188 -38.31 16.11 3.66
CA ASP A 188 -39.20 15.46 2.70
C ASP A 188 -38.35 14.68 1.68
N PRO A 189 -37.94 13.44 2.03
CA PRO A 189 -37.08 12.62 1.18
C PRO A 189 -37.72 12.33 -0.19
N ASP A 190 -36.96 12.50 -1.27
CA ASP A 190 -37.33 12.14 -2.64
C ASP A 190 -37.34 10.62 -2.79
N THR A 191 -38.49 10.00 -2.53
CA THR A 191 -38.67 8.54 -2.64
C THR A 191 -38.42 8.03 -4.05
N ASN A 192 -38.69 8.82 -5.09
CA ASN A 192 -38.43 8.43 -6.47
C ASN A 192 -36.92 8.34 -6.75
N PHE A 193 -36.12 9.27 -6.23
CA PHE A 193 -34.66 9.15 -6.25
C PHE A 193 -34.20 7.87 -5.55
N ILE A 194 -34.70 7.62 -4.33
CA ILE A 194 -34.33 6.44 -3.54
C ILE A 194 -34.66 5.14 -4.29
N HIS A 195 -35.84 5.03 -4.90
CA HIS A 195 -36.24 3.87 -5.70
C HIS A 195 -35.30 3.62 -6.89
N LYS A 196 -34.94 4.68 -7.63
CA LYS A 196 -34.00 4.57 -8.75
C LYS A 196 -32.59 4.17 -8.28
N ALA A 197 -32.12 4.78 -7.19
CA ALA A 197 -30.82 4.44 -6.60
C ALA A 197 -30.77 2.97 -6.19
N PHE A 198 -31.79 2.46 -5.50
CA PHE A 198 -31.85 1.05 -5.11
C PHE A 198 -32.04 0.09 -6.27
N SER A 199 -32.74 0.50 -7.33
CA SER A 199 -32.85 -0.29 -8.56
C SER A 199 -31.46 -0.49 -9.20
N HIS A 200 -30.62 0.55 -9.21
CA HIS A 200 -29.24 0.41 -9.68
C HIS A 200 -28.33 -0.34 -8.67
N ILE A 201 -28.53 -0.15 -7.35
CA ILE A 201 -27.88 -0.99 -6.33
C ILE A 201 -28.22 -2.47 -6.56
N SER A 202 -29.45 -2.79 -6.97
CA SER A 202 -29.82 -4.17 -7.31
C SER A 202 -28.93 -4.74 -8.41
N LEU A 203 -28.66 -3.99 -9.49
CA LEU A 203 -27.72 -4.41 -10.54
C LEU A 203 -26.32 -4.65 -9.98
N ASN A 204 -25.84 -3.74 -9.12
CA ASN A 204 -24.54 -3.90 -8.46
C ASN A 204 -24.49 -5.16 -7.58
N VAL A 205 -25.54 -5.46 -6.83
CA VAL A 205 -25.62 -6.66 -5.98
C VAL A 205 -25.63 -7.92 -6.85
N THR A 206 -26.42 -7.95 -7.94
CA THR A 206 -26.42 -9.05 -8.90
C THR A 206 -25.02 -9.31 -9.44
N PHE A 207 -24.31 -8.25 -9.84
CA PHE A 207 -22.92 -8.37 -10.29
C PHE A 207 -21.99 -8.92 -9.21
N MET A 208 -22.03 -8.38 -7.99
CA MET A 208 -21.13 -8.76 -6.89
C MET A 208 -21.43 -10.16 -6.32
N MET A 209 -22.66 -10.65 -6.47
CA MET A 209 -23.06 -11.99 -6.03
C MET A 209 -22.76 -13.09 -7.07
N ASP A 210 -22.58 -12.75 -8.35
CA ASP A 210 -22.22 -13.72 -9.39
C ASP A 210 -20.78 -14.23 -9.18
N PRO A 211 -20.57 -15.54 -8.93
CA PRO A 211 -19.23 -16.10 -8.75
C PRO A 211 -18.32 -15.93 -9.98
N LYS A 212 -18.85 -15.71 -11.19
CA LYS A 212 -18.06 -15.44 -12.39
C LYS A 212 -17.29 -14.11 -12.31
N ASN A 213 -17.79 -13.16 -11.54
CA ASN A 213 -17.18 -11.85 -11.35
C ASN A 213 -16.22 -11.81 -10.15
N TYR A 214 -16.09 -12.91 -9.40
CA TYR A 214 -15.29 -12.97 -8.18
C TYR A 214 -13.92 -13.61 -8.43
N LYS A 215 -12.85 -12.90 -8.05
CA LYS A 215 -11.46 -13.41 -8.09
C LYS A 215 -10.77 -13.08 -6.79
N SER A 216 -10.18 -14.06 -6.11
CA SER A 216 -9.51 -13.83 -4.82
C SER A 216 -8.39 -12.79 -4.94
N ASN A 217 -8.68 -11.57 -4.49
CA ASN A 217 -7.82 -10.40 -4.46
C ASN A 217 -8.45 -9.36 -3.51
N ASN A 218 -7.80 -8.20 -3.39
CA ASN A 218 -8.27 -7.11 -2.55
C ASN A 218 -9.54 -6.39 -3.09
N HIS A 219 -9.77 -6.34 -4.41
CA HIS A 219 -11.00 -5.76 -4.98
C HIS A 219 -12.24 -6.60 -4.66
N SER A 220 -12.15 -7.92 -4.72
CA SER A 220 -13.24 -8.82 -4.33
C SER A 220 -13.58 -8.69 -2.85
N LEU A 221 -12.61 -8.42 -1.97
CA LEU A 221 -12.90 -8.07 -0.57
C LEU A 221 -13.60 -6.72 -0.42
N MET A 222 -13.41 -5.77 -1.35
CA MET A 222 -14.20 -4.53 -1.36
C MET A 222 -15.67 -4.80 -1.73
N MET A 223 -15.93 -5.73 -2.66
CA MET A 223 -17.29 -6.20 -2.95
C MET A 223 -17.90 -6.84 -1.70
N ASP A 224 -17.14 -7.69 -1.01
CA ASP A 224 -17.62 -8.35 0.21
C ASP A 224 -17.92 -7.38 1.34
N ARG A 225 -17.04 -6.40 1.59
CA ARG A 225 -17.30 -5.31 2.56
C ARG A 225 -18.63 -4.61 2.24
N THR A 226 -18.89 -4.36 0.97
CA THR A 226 -20.07 -3.65 0.49
C THR A 226 -21.33 -4.49 0.69
N LEU A 227 -21.29 -5.78 0.35
CA LEU A 227 -22.40 -6.70 0.55
C LEU A 227 -22.70 -6.96 2.03
N LEU A 228 -21.68 -7.07 2.87
CA LEU A 228 -21.88 -7.19 4.33
C LEU A 228 -22.49 -5.92 4.93
N TYR A 229 -22.06 -4.74 4.47
CA TYR A 229 -22.69 -3.49 4.86
C TYR A 229 -24.17 -3.43 4.42
N LEU A 230 -24.47 -3.86 3.18
CA LEU A 230 -25.84 -3.94 2.70
C LEU A 230 -26.66 -4.92 3.55
N ALA A 231 -26.14 -6.11 3.85
CA ALA A 231 -26.80 -7.09 4.70
C ALA A 231 -27.15 -6.50 6.07
N LYS A 232 -26.22 -5.76 6.69
CA LYS A 232 -26.46 -5.07 7.97
C LYS A 232 -27.67 -4.14 7.89
N ILE A 233 -27.73 -3.24 6.90
CA ILE A 233 -28.82 -2.24 6.81
C ILE A 233 -30.17 -2.84 6.39
N THR A 234 -30.16 -4.07 5.87
CA THR A 234 -31.37 -4.81 5.46
C THR A 234 -31.70 -5.98 6.40
N LYS A 235 -31.13 -6.01 7.61
CA LYS A 235 -31.26 -7.14 8.55
C LYS A 235 -32.70 -7.40 9.00
N SER A 236 -33.59 -6.41 8.88
CA SER A 236 -35.03 -6.54 9.15
C SER A 236 -35.77 -7.45 8.17
N ASP A 237 -35.18 -7.78 7.02
CA ASP A 237 -35.66 -8.79 6.08
C ASP A 237 -34.78 -10.06 6.18
N PRO A 238 -35.18 -11.07 6.98
CA PRO A 238 -34.35 -12.25 7.18
C PRO A 238 -34.04 -13.05 5.90
N PRO A 239 -34.98 -13.23 4.95
CA PRO A 239 -34.68 -13.91 3.68
C PRO A 239 -33.56 -13.24 2.89
N PHE A 240 -33.63 -11.92 2.66
CA PHE A 240 -32.63 -11.17 1.93
C PHE A 240 -31.30 -11.11 2.70
N TYR A 241 -31.35 -10.86 4.01
CA TYR A 241 -30.17 -10.88 4.87
C TYR A 241 -29.40 -12.19 4.72
N LYS A 242 -30.07 -13.35 4.88
CA LYS A 242 -29.43 -14.66 4.78
C LYS A 242 -28.87 -14.94 3.38
N LYS A 243 -29.55 -14.45 2.33
CA LYS A 243 -29.13 -14.60 0.93
C LYS A 243 -27.80 -13.91 0.64
N ILE A 244 -27.56 -12.75 1.25
CA ILE A 244 -26.35 -11.96 1.05
C ILE A 244 -25.27 -12.30 2.07
N TYR A 245 -25.62 -12.30 3.35
CA TYR A 245 -24.67 -12.36 4.47
C TYR A 245 -23.82 -13.64 4.47
N TYR A 246 -24.44 -14.82 4.56
CA TYR A 246 -23.69 -16.07 4.75
C TYR A 246 -22.74 -16.41 3.59
N PRO A 247 -23.17 -16.37 2.31
CA PRO A 247 -22.24 -16.62 1.20
C PRO A 247 -21.09 -15.61 1.15
N THR A 248 -21.36 -14.36 1.55
CA THR A 248 -20.34 -13.30 1.59
C THR A 248 -19.33 -13.55 2.71
N VAL A 249 -19.76 -13.93 3.91
CA VAL A 249 -18.84 -14.31 5.01
C VAL A 249 -17.95 -15.47 4.59
N THR A 250 -18.53 -16.56 4.08
CA THR A 250 -17.74 -17.73 3.66
C THR A 250 -16.66 -17.38 2.64
N ARG A 251 -17.02 -16.69 1.54
CA ARG A 251 -16.04 -16.34 0.50
C ARG A 251 -15.02 -15.28 0.95
N THR A 252 -15.40 -14.40 1.90
CA THR A 252 -14.49 -13.43 2.53
C THR A 252 -13.36 -14.15 3.25
N GLU A 253 -13.70 -15.13 4.10
CA GLU A 253 -12.73 -15.91 4.85
C GLU A 253 -11.79 -16.67 3.92
N GLU A 254 -12.33 -17.35 2.91
CA GLU A 254 -11.54 -18.06 1.90
C GLU A 254 -10.60 -17.12 1.12
N ASN A 255 -11.05 -15.92 0.78
CA ASN A 255 -10.24 -14.95 0.06
C ASN A 255 -9.11 -14.41 0.96
N ILE A 256 -9.41 -14.05 2.20
CA ILE A 256 -8.42 -13.61 3.18
C ILE A 256 -7.34 -14.67 3.39
N ASP A 257 -7.73 -15.94 3.49
CA ASP A 257 -6.79 -17.05 3.64
C ASP A 257 -5.85 -17.22 2.44
N LYS A 258 -6.29 -16.82 1.25
CA LYS A 258 -5.48 -16.81 0.03
C LYS A 258 -4.55 -15.61 -0.05
N ILE A 259 -4.99 -14.42 0.37
CA ILE A 259 -4.20 -13.19 0.22
C ILE A 259 -3.28 -12.88 1.41
N ILE A 260 -3.48 -13.52 2.56
CA ILE A 260 -2.64 -13.37 3.76
C ILE A 260 -2.06 -14.71 4.18
N ASP A 261 -0.74 -14.73 4.37
CA ASP A 261 -0.04 -15.92 4.84
C ASP A 261 -0.25 -16.16 6.36
N PRO A 262 0.22 -17.30 6.90
CA PRO A 262 0.12 -17.57 8.34
C PRO A 262 0.89 -16.57 9.23
N THR A 263 1.90 -15.86 8.71
CA THR A 263 2.66 -14.85 9.45
C THR A 263 1.98 -13.49 9.51
N GLY A 264 0.85 -13.32 8.82
CA GLY A 264 0.14 -12.05 8.67
C GLY A 264 0.61 -11.23 7.47
N LEU A 265 1.64 -11.66 6.73
CA LEU A 265 2.14 -10.96 5.55
C LEU A 265 1.11 -11.05 4.41
N ALA A 266 0.90 -9.92 3.73
CA ALA A 266 0.08 -9.90 2.53
C ALA A 266 0.89 -10.51 1.35
N ARG A 267 0.29 -11.45 0.62
CA ARG A 267 0.96 -12.20 -0.45
C ARG A 267 1.18 -11.43 -1.76
N GLU A 268 0.85 -10.13 -1.75
CA GLU A 268 0.99 -9.19 -2.86
C GLU A 268 2.38 -8.51 -2.87
N HIS A 269 3.24 -8.80 -1.89
CA HIS A 269 4.62 -8.30 -1.87
C HIS A 269 4.76 -6.77 -1.97
N SER A 270 3.72 -6.05 -1.51
CA SER A 270 3.71 -4.60 -1.43
C SER A 270 3.39 -4.15 -0.01
N THR A 271 4.23 -3.26 0.52
CA THR A 271 4.02 -2.63 1.82
C THR A 271 2.74 -1.78 1.84
N THR A 272 2.47 -1.01 0.78
CA THR A 272 1.22 -0.24 0.68
C THR A 272 0.01 -1.18 0.68
N TYR A 273 0.05 -2.27 -0.08
CA TYR A 273 -1.06 -3.23 -0.10
C TYR A 273 -1.19 -4.02 1.21
N HIS A 274 -0.11 -4.24 1.96
CA HIS A 274 -0.20 -4.81 3.30
C HIS A 274 -1.03 -3.92 4.25
N ILE A 275 -0.75 -2.61 4.27
CA ILE A 275 -1.49 -1.61 5.06
C ILE A 275 -2.93 -1.48 4.55
N PHE A 276 -3.12 -1.38 3.23
CA PHE A 276 -4.45 -1.31 2.62
C PHE A 276 -5.32 -2.51 3.01
N ASN A 277 -4.79 -3.73 2.86
CA ASN A 277 -5.51 -4.95 3.22
C ASN A 277 -5.79 -5.04 4.72
N HIS A 278 -4.92 -4.49 5.58
CA HIS A 278 -5.19 -4.43 7.01
C HIS A 278 -6.46 -3.62 7.29
N ASN A 279 -6.51 -2.41 6.74
CA ASN A 279 -7.63 -1.49 6.93
C ASN A 279 -8.92 -2.05 6.32
N LEU A 280 -8.85 -2.66 5.13
CA LEU A 280 -9.98 -3.31 4.49
C LEU A 280 -10.53 -4.45 5.36
N ASN A 281 -9.67 -5.36 5.82
CA ASN A 281 -10.09 -6.50 6.64
C ASN A 281 -10.65 -6.07 7.99
N LYS A 282 -10.03 -5.07 8.65
CA LYS A 282 -10.58 -4.48 9.88
C LYS A 282 -11.97 -3.89 9.65
N SER A 283 -12.18 -3.23 8.50
CA SER A 283 -13.50 -2.70 8.16
C SER A 283 -14.52 -3.80 7.89
N ILE A 284 -14.13 -4.90 7.25
CA ILE A 284 -15.00 -6.06 7.01
C ILE A 284 -15.43 -6.72 8.31
N LEU A 285 -14.50 -6.90 9.26
CA LEU A 285 -14.77 -7.49 10.57
C LEU A 285 -15.84 -6.75 11.37
N LYS A 286 -16.09 -5.46 11.11
CA LYS A 286 -17.17 -4.70 11.76
C LYS A 286 -18.57 -5.18 11.34
N PHE A 287 -18.68 -5.89 10.22
CA PHE A 287 -19.95 -6.30 9.61
C PHE A 287 -20.17 -7.81 9.66
N ILE A 288 -19.21 -8.58 10.19
CA ILE A 288 -19.38 -10.01 10.47
C ILE A 288 -19.91 -10.12 11.91
N GLU A 289 -20.98 -10.88 12.10
CA GLU A 289 -21.54 -11.18 13.41
C GLU A 289 -20.48 -11.86 14.27
N LYS A 290 -20.41 -11.50 15.55
CA LYS A 290 -19.33 -11.93 16.45
C LYS A 290 -19.15 -13.46 16.51
N ASP A 291 -20.26 -14.19 16.49
CA ASP A 291 -20.27 -15.66 16.59
C ASP A 291 -19.81 -16.34 15.29
N ASP A 292 -19.80 -15.61 14.18
CA ASP A 292 -19.35 -16.11 12.86
C ASP A 292 -17.87 -15.77 12.58
N ILE A 293 -17.20 -14.98 13.43
CA ILE A 293 -15.80 -14.60 13.18
C ILE A 293 -14.89 -15.79 13.47
N ASN A 294 -14.25 -16.32 12.43
CA ASN A 294 -13.24 -17.37 12.57
C ASN A 294 -12.02 -16.91 13.43
N PRO A 295 -11.68 -17.62 14.53
CA PRO A 295 -10.52 -17.26 15.36
C PRO A 295 -9.18 -17.26 14.62
N ALA A 296 -9.02 -18.13 13.61
CA ALA A 296 -7.80 -18.15 12.79
C ALA A 296 -7.66 -16.86 11.97
N PHE A 297 -8.77 -16.30 11.50
CA PHE A 297 -8.79 -15.01 10.82
C PHE A 297 -8.39 -13.87 11.78
N GLN A 298 -8.92 -13.84 13.01
CA GLN A 298 -8.51 -12.84 14.01
C GLN A 298 -7.01 -12.94 14.31
N LEU A 299 -6.46 -14.15 14.45
CA LEU A 299 -5.04 -14.34 14.68
C LEU A 299 -4.18 -13.81 13.53
N LYS A 300 -4.58 -14.05 12.27
CA LYS A 300 -3.88 -13.48 11.10
C LYS A 300 -3.89 -11.96 11.12
N MET A 301 -5.00 -11.35 11.53
CA MET A 301 -5.10 -9.90 11.65
C MET A 301 -4.19 -9.33 12.73
N LEU A 302 -4.06 -10.00 13.88
CA LEU A 302 -3.12 -9.59 14.92
C LEU A 302 -1.67 -9.69 14.45
N ARG A 303 -1.33 -10.75 13.70
CA ARG A 303 0.02 -10.95 13.16
C ARG A 303 0.44 -9.92 12.11
N LYS A 304 -0.51 -9.19 11.50
CA LYS A 304 -0.18 -8.02 10.66
C LYS A 304 0.56 -6.94 11.43
N ASN A 305 0.31 -6.79 12.73
CA ASN A 305 1.07 -5.85 13.57
C ASN A 305 2.55 -6.27 13.66
N ASP A 306 2.83 -7.58 13.67
CA ASP A 306 4.20 -8.10 13.71
C ASP A 306 4.96 -7.75 12.43
N VAL A 307 4.30 -7.87 11.27
CA VAL A 307 4.85 -7.46 9.97
C VAL A 307 5.06 -5.94 9.90
N LEU A 308 4.10 -5.15 10.39
CA LEU A 308 4.23 -3.69 10.47
C LEU A 308 5.47 -3.28 11.29
N LEU A 309 5.65 -3.87 12.47
CA LEU A 309 6.80 -3.62 13.34
C LEU A 309 8.12 -4.13 12.74
N GLN A 310 8.08 -5.26 12.04
CA GLN A 310 9.24 -5.77 11.32
C GLN A 310 9.74 -4.73 10.31
N LEU A 311 8.84 -4.20 9.48
CA LEU A 311 9.18 -3.35 8.34
C LEU A 311 9.44 -1.88 8.66
N VAL A 312 8.89 -1.33 9.75
CA VAL A 312 8.96 0.11 9.98
C VAL A 312 10.40 0.61 10.19
N LYS A 313 10.81 1.62 9.41
CA LYS A 313 12.13 2.22 9.51
C LYS A 313 12.22 3.15 10.73
N PRO A 314 13.44 3.46 11.21
CA PRO A 314 13.64 4.42 12.30
C PRO A 314 13.06 5.83 12.07
N ASP A 315 12.90 6.26 10.82
CA ASP A 315 12.26 7.53 10.46
C ASP A 315 10.72 7.43 10.34
N LEU A 316 10.13 6.34 10.83
CA LEU A 316 8.71 6.00 10.79
C LEU A 316 8.15 5.74 9.38
N THR A 317 8.96 5.72 8.32
CA THR A 317 8.50 5.32 6.98
C THR A 317 8.72 3.83 6.74
N PHE A 318 8.26 3.30 5.61
CA PHE A 318 8.37 1.89 5.26
C PHE A 318 9.21 1.65 3.98
N PRO A 319 9.73 0.42 3.76
CA PRO A 319 10.31 0.01 2.47
C PRO A 319 9.28 0.12 1.34
N LEU A 320 9.73 0.54 0.16
CA LEU A 320 8.88 0.70 -1.03
C LEU A 320 8.91 -0.56 -1.94
N TRP A 321 8.79 -1.75 -1.36
CA TRP A 321 8.81 -2.99 -2.13
C TRP A 321 7.51 -3.21 -2.91
N GLY A 322 7.61 -3.78 -4.10
CA GLY A 322 6.47 -3.97 -4.99
C GLY A 322 5.75 -2.66 -5.35
N ASP A 323 4.45 -2.72 -5.60
CA ASP A 323 3.61 -1.55 -5.87
C ASP A 323 3.36 -0.74 -4.59
N SER A 324 4.40 -0.11 -4.06
CA SER A 324 4.36 0.67 -2.81
C SER A 324 4.73 2.13 -3.02
N GLN A 325 3.99 2.97 -2.31
CA GLN A 325 4.27 4.38 -2.13
C GLN A 325 4.79 4.64 -0.72
N MET A 326 5.18 5.88 -0.44
CA MET A 326 5.63 6.28 0.88
C MET A 326 4.47 6.23 1.87
N GLU A 327 4.53 5.23 2.74
CA GLU A 327 3.68 5.13 3.93
C GLU A 327 4.44 5.63 5.16
N ILE A 328 3.69 6.16 6.13
CA ILE A 328 4.24 6.69 7.39
C ILE A 328 3.46 6.10 8.57
N LEU A 329 4.18 5.54 9.53
CA LEU A 329 3.63 5.19 10.83
C LEU A 329 3.41 6.47 11.64
N ASN A 330 2.13 6.82 11.80
CA ASN A 330 1.68 7.93 12.62
C ASN A 330 0.59 7.44 13.60
N ALA A 331 0.10 8.35 14.46
CA ALA A 331 -0.93 8.00 15.44
C ALA A 331 -2.20 7.42 14.81
N LYS A 332 -2.60 7.92 13.63
CA LYS A 332 -3.76 7.40 12.90
C LYS A 332 -3.52 5.97 12.42
N LEU A 333 -2.34 5.67 11.85
CA LEU A 333 -2.03 4.30 11.42
C LEU A 333 -1.90 3.36 12.63
N ALA A 334 -1.35 3.82 13.76
CA ALA A 334 -1.33 3.02 14.99
C ALA A 334 -2.75 2.68 15.47
N ASP A 335 -3.68 3.63 15.42
CA ASP A 335 -5.09 3.41 15.74
C ASP A 335 -5.78 2.46 14.75
N ASP A 336 -5.50 2.61 13.46
CA ASP A 336 -5.93 1.69 12.42
C ASP A 336 -5.45 0.25 12.73
N PHE A 337 -4.25 0.10 13.30
CA PHE A 337 -3.68 -1.17 13.78
C PHE A 337 -4.04 -1.52 15.24
N GLY A 338 -5.08 -0.89 15.78
CA GLY A 338 -5.69 -1.24 17.06
C GLY A 338 -4.93 -0.75 18.28
N ASN A 339 -4.04 0.23 18.12
CA ASN A 339 -3.21 0.80 19.18
C ASN A 339 -2.39 -0.28 19.93
N ASP A 340 -1.83 -1.23 19.18
CA ASP A 340 -0.88 -2.21 19.71
C ASP A 340 0.23 -1.49 20.49
N GLN A 341 0.40 -1.84 21.76
CA GLN A 341 1.33 -1.16 22.65
C GLN A 341 2.77 -1.16 22.10
N ARG A 342 3.16 -2.18 21.34
CA ARG A 342 4.49 -2.27 20.73
C ARG A 342 4.66 -1.22 19.62
N VAL A 343 3.59 -0.92 18.89
CA VAL A 343 3.55 0.15 17.87
C VAL A 343 3.61 1.52 18.54
N LEU A 344 2.85 1.73 19.62
CA LEU A 344 2.87 2.98 20.39
C LEU A 344 4.23 3.23 21.05
N ASP A 345 4.84 2.19 21.60
CA ASP A 345 6.18 2.22 22.16
C ASP A 345 7.21 2.68 21.09
N PHE A 346 7.12 2.16 19.87
CA PHE A 346 8.01 2.57 18.79
C PHE A 346 7.81 4.03 18.39
N LEU A 347 6.55 4.50 18.32
CA LEU A 347 6.23 5.91 18.09
C LEU A 347 6.81 6.85 19.16
N THR A 348 7.04 6.35 20.37
CA THR A 348 7.68 7.10 21.48
C THR A 348 9.19 6.88 21.56
N ASN A 349 9.83 6.54 20.43
CA ASN A 349 11.26 6.31 20.26
C ASN A 349 11.85 5.09 20.99
N LYS A 350 11.02 4.11 21.40
CA LYS A 350 11.56 2.82 21.84
C LYS A 350 12.17 2.10 20.64
N LYS A 351 13.38 1.59 20.79
CA LYS A 351 14.08 0.88 19.70
C LYS A 351 13.52 -0.53 19.53
N LEU A 352 13.35 -0.94 18.28
CA LEU A 352 13.03 -2.32 17.92
C LEU A 352 14.31 -3.15 17.78
N PRO A 353 14.26 -4.45 18.12
CA PRO A 353 15.35 -5.37 17.83
C PRO A 353 15.41 -5.70 16.33
N SER A 354 16.49 -6.37 15.92
CA SER A 354 16.51 -7.06 14.61
C SER A 354 15.45 -8.16 14.61
N MET A 355 14.73 -8.30 13.49
CA MET A 355 13.66 -9.27 13.30
C MET A 355 13.90 -10.02 11.98
N VAL A 356 14.22 -11.30 12.07
CA VAL A 356 14.43 -12.21 10.93
C VAL A 356 13.42 -13.34 11.01
N ASN A 357 12.63 -13.51 9.95
CA ASN A 357 11.58 -14.52 9.90
C ASN A 357 11.70 -15.32 8.60
N PHE A 358 11.91 -16.63 8.74
CA PHE A 358 12.10 -17.56 7.62
C PHE A 358 10.77 -18.02 6.99
N ASP A 359 9.65 -17.86 7.68
CA ASP A 359 8.33 -18.20 7.14
C ASP A 359 7.87 -17.12 6.14
N ASN A 360 8.12 -15.84 6.48
CA ASN A 360 7.80 -14.70 5.61
C ASN A 360 8.99 -14.22 4.75
N ASN A 361 10.16 -14.80 4.98
CA ASN A 361 11.42 -14.52 4.29
C ASN A 361 11.82 -13.03 4.24
N ILE A 362 11.60 -12.33 5.35
CA ILE A 362 12.02 -10.94 5.55
C ILE A 362 13.03 -10.88 6.69
N ALA A 363 14.13 -10.16 6.47
CA ALA A 363 15.13 -9.88 7.48
C ALA A 363 15.24 -8.37 7.68
N THR A 364 15.11 -7.91 8.92
CA THR A 364 15.36 -6.52 9.30
C THR A 364 16.40 -6.47 10.41
N LEU A 365 17.53 -5.86 10.13
CA LEU A 365 18.70 -5.80 11.01
C LEU A 365 18.83 -4.38 11.56
N ARG A 366 19.06 -4.24 12.87
CA ARG A 366 19.10 -2.94 13.54
C ARG A 366 20.35 -2.78 14.38
N SER A 367 20.96 -1.60 14.35
CA SER A 367 22.14 -1.32 15.18
C SER A 367 21.81 -1.21 16.67
N GLN A 368 20.55 -0.84 16.98
CA GLN A 368 20.06 -0.51 18.33
C GLN A 368 20.85 0.62 19.02
N LYS A 369 21.65 1.37 18.27
CA LYS A 369 22.51 2.47 18.74
C LYS A 369 21.94 3.82 18.27
N ALA A 370 22.59 4.93 18.63
CA ALA A 370 22.10 6.28 18.33
C ALA A 370 22.16 6.63 16.84
N ASP A 371 22.93 5.86 16.06
CA ASP A 371 22.99 5.97 14.60
C ASP A 371 21.71 5.49 13.91
N ASN A 372 20.81 4.77 14.60
CA ASN A 372 19.59 4.24 14.00
C ASN A 372 19.82 3.43 12.72
N GLY A 373 20.93 2.68 12.64
CA GLY A 373 21.20 1.77 11.52
C GLY A 373 20.08 0.75 11.34
N TYR A 374 19.56 0.65 10.12
CA TYR A 374 18.48 -0.23 9.70
C TYR A 374 18.77 -0.80 8.32
N VAL A 375 18.81 -2.12 8.21
CA VAL A 375 18.92 -2.86 6.95
C VAL A 375 17.69 -3.73 6.82
N ALA A 376 17.06 -3.75 5.65
CA ALA A 376 15.97 -4.69 5.38
C ALA A 376 16.26 -5.44 4.09
N LEU A 377 16.16 -6.77 4.13
CA LEU A 377 16.30 -7.67 2.98
C LEU A 377 15.01 -8.46 2.81
N PHE A 378 14.56 -8.55 1.56
CA PHE A 378 13.36 -9.25 1.16
C PHE A 378 13.71 -10.40 0.21
N ALA A 379 13.22 -11.61 0.52
CA ALA A 379 13.48 -12.81 -0.27
C ALA A 379 12.25 -13.69 -0.31
N ASN A 380 11.11 -13.20 -0.81
CA ASN A 380 9.86 -13.98 -0.81
C ASN A 380 9.17 -13.97 -2.17
N PHE A 381 8.48 -15.07 -2.51
CA PHE A 381 7.65 -15.17 -3.69
C PHE A 381 6.40 -16.02 -3.45
N TYR A 382 5.24 -15.40 -3.67
CA TYR A 382 3.92 -16.06 -3.68
C TYR A 382 3.20 -15.90 -5.00
N SER A 383 3.29 -14.72 -5.61
CA SER A 383 2.53 -14.36 -6.81
C SER A 383 3.18 -13.17 -7.51
N ARG A 384 2.66 -12.83 -8.69
CA ARG A 384 3.08 -11.66 -9.47
C ARG A 384 2.22 -10.42 -9.21
N VAL A 385 1.19 -10.54 -8.36
CA VAL A 385 0.30 -9.43 -8.04
C VAL A 385 1.11 -8.44 -7.21
N HIS A 386 1.27 -7.22 -7.72
CA HIS A 386 2.05 -6.12 -7.14
C HIS A 386 3.55 -6.37 -6.84
N LYS A 387 4.05 -7.59 -7.06
CA LYS A 387 5.46 -7.98 -6.95
C LYS A 387 6.31 -7.42 -8.10
N HIS A 388 7.52 -6.99 -7.77
CA HIS A 388 8.57 -6.65 -8.74
C HIS A 388 9.63 -7.75 -8.82
N ASN A 389 10.62 -7.63 -9.69
CA ASN A 389 11.77 -8.53 -9.80
C ASN A 389 12.87 -8.10 -8.81
N ASP A 390 12.50 -8.02 -7.54
CA ASP A 390 13.29 -7.46 -6.44
C ASP A 390 13.79 -8.52 -5.44
N ASP A 391 13.92 -9.78 -5.87
CA ASP A 391 14.35 -10.87 -5.01
C ASP A 391 15.77 -10.62 -4.49
N LEU A 392 16.00 -10.87 -3.19
CA LEU A 392 17.23 -10.53 -2.47
C LEU A 392 17.57 -9.03 -2.42
N SER A 393 16.68 -8.14 -2.89
CA SER A 393 16.84 -6.70 -2.75
C SER A 393 16.91 -6.30 -1.29
N PHE A 394 17.68 -5.26 -1.00
CA PHE A 394 17.80 -4.71 0.35
C PHE A 394 17.81 -3.18 0.35
N ILE A 395 17.50 -2.59 1.50
CA ILE A 395 17.66 -1.15 1.74
C ILE A 395 18.54 -0.92 2.96
N PHE A 396 19.17 0.25 3.05
CA PHE A 396 20.03 0.62 4.15
C PHE A 396 19.78 2.08 4.56
N GLN A 397 19.37 2.29 5.80
CA GLN A 397 19.21 3.59 6.44
C GLN A 397 20.15 3.70 7.64
N THR A 398 20.74 4.87 7.82
CA THR A 398 21.57 5.20 8.99
C THR A 398 21.59 6.72 9.16
N LEU A 399 21.80 7.20 10.39
CA LEU A 399 21.87 8.62 10.75
C LEU A 399 20.66 9.45 10.26
N GLY A 400 19.47 8.81 10.15
CA GLY A 400 18.25 9.45 9.64
C GLY A 400 18.25 9.75 8.12
N VAL A 401 19.08 9.03 7.37
CA VAL A 401 19.20 9.14 5.91
C VAL A 401 19.08 7.76 5.27
N ASP A 402 18.19 7.64 4.28
CA ASP A 402 18.18 6.49 3.37
C ASP A 402 19.45 6.53 2.51
N ILE A 403 20.40 5.65 2.81
CA ILE A 403 21.63 5.50 2.01
C ILE A 403 21.26 4.75 0.74
N LEU A 404 20.66 3.58 0.90
CA LEU A 404 20.10 2.79 -0.18
C LEU A 404 18.59 2.68 0.00
N THR A 405 17.85 2.88 -1.08
CA THR A 405 16.38 2.85 -1.10
C THR A 405 15.88 2.02 -2.28
N ASP A 406 14.60 1.65 -2.26
CA ASP A 406 13.91 1.13 -3.44
C ASP A 406 13.34 2.29 -4.30
N GLN A 407 13.09 2.01 -5.59
CA GLN A 407 12.53 2.94 -6.54
C GLN A 407 11.02 3.12 -6.40
N GLY A 408 10.29 2.13 -5.87
CA GLY A 408 8.86 2.25 -5.60
C GLY A 408 7.98 2.21 -6.86
N TYR A 409 6.84 2.90 -6.82
CA TYR A 409 5.74 2.70 -7.76
C TYR A 409 5.18 4.01 -8.33
N PHE A 410 5.32 4.18 -9.65
CA PHE A 410 4.74 5.30 -10.38
C PHE A 410 3.26 5.10 -10.71
N GLY A 411 2.91 3.92 -11.20
CA GLY A 411 1.62 3.65 -11.80
C GLY A 411 1.70 2.43 -12.73
N TYR A 412 0.63 2.14 -13.46
CA TYR A 412 0.56 0.98 -14.37
C TYR A 412 0.92 1.33 -15.82
N GLU A 413 1.48 2.52 -16.06
CA GLU A 413 1.74 3.05 -17.39
C GLU A 413 2.94 2.34 -18.03
N LYS A 414 2.77 1.94 -19.29
CA LYS A 414 3.77 1.19 -20.05
C LYS A 414 5.12 1.90 -20.20
N GLU A 415 5.16 3.22 -20.05
CA GLU A 415 6.38 4.02 -20.11
C GLU A 415 7.33 3.75 -18.93
N HIS A 416 6.77 3.56 -17.73
CA HIS A 416 7.56 3.43 -16.50
C HIS A 416 7.55 2.03 -15.94
N ARG A 417 6.43 1.32 -16.09
CA ARG A 417 6.20 0.02 -15.47
C ARG A 417 7.28 -1.03 -15.80
N PRO A 418 7.72 -1.22 -17.06
CA PRO A 418 8.70 -2.26 -17.38
C PRO A 418 10.05 -2.07 -16.68
N PHE A 419 10.52 -0.82 -16.55
CA PHE A 419 11.76 -0.53 -15.85
C PHE A 419 11.60 -0.70 -14.33
N LEU A 420 10.57 -0.08 -13.74
CA LEU A 420 10.36 -0.08 -12.29
C LEU A 420 10.15 -1.47 -11.70
N ILE A 421 9.62 -2.44 -12.47
CA ILE A 421 9.49 -3.83 -11.99
C ILE A 421 10.72 -4.69 -12.26
N SER A 422 11.66 -4.23 -13.08
CA SER A 422 12.81 -5.05 -13.48
C SER A 422 13.84 -5.12 -12.39
N VAL A 423 14.67 -6.18 -12.38
CA VAL A 423 15.79 -6.31 -11.43
C VAL A 423 16.71 -5.09 -11.42
N PHE A 424 16.80 -4.35 -12.54
CA PHE A 424 17.65 -3.17 -12.70
C PHE A 424 17.16 -1.95 -11.90
N ALA A 425 15.91 -1.93 -11.45
CA ALA A 425 15.38 -0.87 -10.59
C ALA A 425 15.66 -1.11 -9.10
N HIS A 426 16.17 -2.27 -8.71
CA HIS A 426 16.26 -2.67 -7.30
C HIS A 426 17.70 -2.86 -6.83
N ASN A 427 17.92 -2.91 -5.51
CA ASN A 427 19.23 -3.18 -4.93
C ASN A 427 19.55 -4.67 -4.95
N SER A 428 19.43 -5.30 -6.13
CA SER A 428 19.42 -6.75 -6.34
C SER A 428 20.61 -7.20 -7.21
N ILE A 429 20.50 -8.39 -7.79
CA ILE A 429 21.54 -9.11 -8.53
C ILE A 429 20.95 -9.47 -9.90
N ALA A 430 21.50 -8.89 -10.96
CA ALA A 430 21.18 -9.31 -12.32
C ALA A 430 22.24 -10.29 -12.83
N VAL A 431 21.79 -11.42 -13.37
CA VAL A 431 22.65 -12.40 -14.06
C VAL A 431 22.64 -12.12 -15.56
N ASN A 432 23.80 -12.17 -16.19
CA ASN A 432 23.99 -11.95 -17.62
C ASN A 432 23.53 -10.57 -18.15
N ASN A 433 23.33 -9.58 -17.27
CA ASN A 433 22.64 -8.32 -17.59
C ASN A 433 21.22 -8.53 -18.15
N GLU A 434 20.53 -9.56 -17.66
CA GLU A 434 19.14 -9.85 -18.03
C GLU A 434 18.23 -9.74 -16.81
N ASP A 435 17.00 -9.30 -17.06
CA ASP A 435 15.92 -9.41 -16.08
C ASP A 435 15.38 -10.85 -16.06
N TYR A 436 14.65 -11.21 -15.01
CA TYR A 436 14.01 -12.53 -14.90
C TYR A 436 12.49 -12.39 -14.90
N TRP A 437 11.79 -13.52 -15.09
CA TRP A 437 10.33 -13.51 -15.06
C TRP A 437 9.80 -14.50 -14.02
N PRO A 438 9.20 -13.99 -12.93
CA PRO A 438 8.65 -14.84 -11.88
C PRO A 438 7.30 -15.45 -12.30
N GLY A 439 6.92 -16.57 -11.67
CA GLY A 439 5.65 -17.27 -11.87
C GLY A 439 5.74 -18.65 -12.52
N LYS A 440 6.94 -19.17 -12.83
CA LYS A 440 7.13 -20.55 -13.27
C LYS A 440 6.97 -21.52 -12.09
N LYS A 441 6.43 -22.71 -12.36
CA LYS A 441 6.28 -23.76 -11.34
C LYS A 441 7.64 -24.12 -10.75
N GLY A 442 7.73 -24.14 -9.42
CA GLY A 442 8.96 -24.47 -8.70
C GLY A 442 9.92 -23.30 -8.50
N GLN A 443 9.58 -22.09 -8.96
CA GLN A 443 10.31 -20.89 -8.57
C GLN A 443 10.06 -20.55 -7.10
N TYR A 444 11.10 -20.06 -6.44
CA TYR A 444 11.10 -19.63 -5.06
C TYR A 444 12.13 -18.52 -4.83
N SER A 445 11.94 -17.82 -3.73
CA SER A 445 12.85 -16.85 -3.14
C SER A 445 12.72 -17.06 -1.64
N LYS A 446 13.84 -17.21 -0.92
CA LYS A 446 13.82 -17.49 0.52
C LYS A 446 15.09 -17.05 1.23
N LEU A 447 14.97 -16.83 2.54
CA LEU A 447 16.12 -16.73 3.44
C LEU A 447 16.69 -18.13 3.71
N THR A 448 18.01 -18.23 3.84
CA THR A 448 18.73 -19.50 4.03
C THR A 448 19.62 -19.51 5.26
N GLY A 449 19.93 -18.35 5.86
CA GLY A 449 20.73 -18.30 7.08
C GLY A 449 20.67 -16.95 7.77
N TYR A 450 20.89 -16.97 9.08
CA TYR A 450 21.03 -15.78 9.91
C TYR A 450 22.02 -16.04 11.04
N SER A 451 22.95 -15.11 11.27
CA SER A 451 23.82 -15.12 12.44
C SER A 451 23.98 -13.71 13.01
N LYS A 452 24.17 -13.62 14.31
CA LYS A 452 24.21 -12.36 15.04
C LYS A 452 25.29 -12.37 16.12
N SER A 453 26.00 -11.26 16.18
CA SER A 453 26.82 -10.80 17.30
C SER A 453 26.49 -9.34 17.61
N ASP A 454 27.16 -8.74 18.59
CA ASP A 454 26.91 -7.34 18.98
C ASP A 454 27.17 -6.37 17.83
N ASP A 455 28.24 -6.61 17.06
CA ASP A 455 28.75 -5.69 16.05
C ASP A 455 28.54 -6.16 14.61
N VAL A 456 28.14 -7.40 14.40
CA VAL A 456 27.94 -7.99 13.07
C VAL A 456 26.65 -8.81 13.04
N GLU A 457 25.81 -8.54 12.05
CA GLU A 457 24.69 -9.42 11.69
C GLU A 457 24.85 -9.87 10.24
N ILE A 458 24.60 -11.15 9.99
CA ILE A 458 24.78 -11.79 8.69
C ILE A 458 23.48 -12.44 8.29
N VAL A 459 22.97 -12.15 7.10
CA VAL A 459 21.80 -12.81 6.52
C VAL A 459 22.16 -13.39 5.15
N SER A 460 21.67 -14.59 4.88
CA SER A 460 21.79 -15.23 3.58
C SER A 460 20.42 -15.51 2.99
N GLY A 461 20.31 -15.44 1.66
CA GLY A 461 19.11 -15.81 0.93
C GLY A 461 19.45 -16.31 -0.47
N GLU A 462 18.49 -16.98 -1.10
CA GLU A 462 18.62 -17.48 -2.47
C GLU A 462 17.29 -17.42 -3.22
N HIS A 463 17.36 -17.37 -4.55
CA HIS A 463 16.20 -17.57 -5.44
C HIS A 463 16.62 -18.30 -6.72
N ASN A 464 15.67 -18.94 -7.39
CA ASN A 464 15.88 -19.65 -8.66
C ASN A 464 15.01 -19.06 -9.78
N MET A 465 14.87 -17.72 -9.81
CA MET A 465 13.99 -17.06 -10.77
C MET A 465 14.54 -17.10 -12.20
N TYR A 466 15.86 -17.19 -12.36
CA TYR A 466 16.51 -17.45 -13.63
C TYR A 466 16.48 -18.95 -13.96
N ASP A 467 16.25 -19.28 -15.23
CA ASP A 467 16.20 -20.68 -15.67
C ASP A 467 17.55 -21.37 -15.43
N SER A 468 17.52 -22.50 -14.71
CA SER A 468 18.69 -23.33 -14.40
C SER A 468 19.81 -22.61 -13.61
N ILE A 469 19.50 -21.49 -12.95
CA ILE A 469 20.46 -20.72 -12.16
C ILE A 469 19.86 -20.42 -10.79
N THR A 470 20.60 -20.75 -9.73
CA THR A 470 20.29 -20.31 -8.37
C THR A 470 21.17 -19.14 -8.01
N VAL A 471 20.56 -17.99 -7.74
CA VAL A 471 21.24 -16.77 -7.32
C VAL A 471 21.21 -16.71 -5.79
N LYS A 472 22.36 -16.40 -5.20
CA LYS A 472 22.54 -16.37 -3.75
C LYS A 472 23.19 -15.07 -3.32
N ARG A 473 22.78 -14.59 -2.14
CA ARG A 473 23.33 -13.42 -1.46
C ARG A 473 23.69 -13.78 -0.04
N LYS A 474 24.85 -13.30 0.41
CA LYS A 474 25.21 -13.21 1.83
C LYS A 474 25.55 -11.75 2.15
N LEU A 475 24.74 -11.14 3.00
CA LEU A 475 24.85 -9.75 3.42
C LEU A 475 25.39 -9.69 4.84
N TYR A 476 26.48 -8.95 5.03
CA TYR A 476 27.06 -8.63 6.32
C TYR A 476 26.73 -7.19 6.67
N PHE A 477 26.02 -6.97 7.76
CA PHE A 477 25.89 -5.65 8.37
C PHE A 477 26.89 -5.52 9.52
N ILE A 478 28.03 -4.88 9.24
CA ILE A 478 29.07 -4.58 10.23
C ILE A 478 28.77 -3.18 10.78
N LYS A 479 28.21 -3.15 12.00
CA LYS A 479 27.62 -1.96 12.59
C LYS A 479 28.69 -0.91 12.93
N PRO A 480 28.39 0.38 12.78
CA PRO A 480 27.09 0.93 12.35
C PRO A 480 26.97 1.21 10.85
N ASN A 481 28.05 1.11 10.07
CA ASN A 481 28.19 1.88 8.84
C ASN A 481 28.67 1.09 7.61
N VAL A 482 28.84 -0.23 7.71
CA VAL A 482 29.40 -1.05 6.62
C VAL A 482 28.46 -2.18 6.23
N ILE A 483 28.22 -2.30 4.93
CA ILE A 483 27.59 -3.46 4.30
C ILE A 483 28.64 -4.17 3.45
N VAL A 484 28.78 -5.48 3.63
CA VAL A 484 29.55 -6.34 2.70
C VAL A 484 28.58 -7.32 2.05
N LEU A 485 28.66 -7.43 0.72
CA LEU A 485 27.86 -8.36 -0.06
C LEU A 485 28.78 -9.39 -0.68
N GLN A 486 28.39 -10.66 -0.56
CA GLN A 486 28.92 -11.76 -1.35
C GLN A 486 27.74 -12.33 -2.15
N ASP A 487 27.73 -12.07 -3.44
CA ASP A 487 26.70 -12.51 -4.36
C ASP A 487 27.28 -13.49 -5.37
N TRP A 488 26.56 -14.57 -5.65
CA TRP A 488 26.99 -15.55 -6.64
C TRP A 488 25.82 -16.27 -7.29
N ALA A 489 26.09 -16.85 -8.46
CA ALA A 489 25.15 -17.65 -9.21
C ALA A 489 25.71 -19.06 -9.40
N GLU A 490 24.90 -20.06 -9.07
CA GLU A 490 25.20 -21.48 -9.22
C GLU A 490 24.37 -22.09 -10.34
N THR A 491 24.98 -22.97 -11.12
CA THR A 491 24.33 -23.68 -12.22
C THR A 491 25.10 -24.95 -12.53
N ASP A 492 24.40 -25.99 -12.98
CA ASP A 492 24.99 -27.23 -13.48
C ASP A 492 25.51 -27.10 -14.93
N TYR A 493 25.25 -25.96 -15.59
CA TYR A 493 25.61 -25.74 -16.99
C TYR A 493 26.84 -24.82 -17.12
N PRO A 494 28.00 -25.34 -17.56
CA PRO A 494 29.19 -24.52 -17.75
C PRO A 494 28.94 -23.35 -18.71
N ASN A 495 29.49 -22.18 -18.40
CA ASN A 495 29.39 -20.94 -19.18
C ASN A 495 27.98 -20.33 -19.29
N LEU A 496 26.97 -20.86 -18.60
CA LEU A 496 25.63 -20.27 -18.59
C LEU A 496 25.65 -18.89 -17.90
N VAL A 497 26.44 -18.73 -16.84
CA VAL A 497 26.68 -17.45 -16.17
C VAL A 497 27.94 -16.81 -16.76
N LYS A 498 27.75 -15.73 -17.53
CA LYS A 498 28.81 -14.93 -18.16
C LYS A 498 29.19 -13.74 -17.31
N ASN A 499 28.23 -13.13 -16.65
CA ASN A 499 28.47 -11.99 -15.76
C ASN A 499 27.40 -11.91 -14.66
N ILE A 500 27.76 -11.22 -13.59
CA ILE A 500 26.86 -10.78 -12.54
C ILE A 500 26.99 -9.26 -12.40
N SER A 501 25.87 -8.59 -12.14
CA SER A 501 25.86 -7.20 -11.75
C SER A 501 24.95 -6.92 -10.56
N GLN A 502 25.30 -5.91 -9.80
CA GLN A 502 24.50 -5.34 -8.72
C GLN A 502 24.12 -3.90 -9.10
N GLN A 503 22.91 -3.49 -8.75
CA GLN A 503 22.47 -2.12 -8.85
C GLN A 503 22.32 -1.55 -7.43
N PHE A 504 22.72 -0.30 -7.21
CA PHE A 504 22.61 0.38 -5.93
C PHE A 504 21.94 1.74 -6.12
N ASN A 505 20.70 1.86 -5.67
CA ASN A 505 19.87 3.04 -5.75
C ASN A 505 20.05 3.89 -4.50
N PHE A 506 20.70 5.05 -4.64
CA PHE A 506 20.95 5.95 -3.53
C PHE A 506 19.75 6.84 -3.24
N GLY A 507 19.52 7.13 -1.95
CA GLY A 507 18.39 7.96 -1.53
C GLY A 507 18.41 9.38 -2.10
N GLU A 508 17.24 10.01 -2.19
CA GLU A 508 17.04 11.36 -2.77
C GLU A 508 17.83 12.49 -2.10
N LYS A 509 18.36 12.24 -0.90
CA LYS A 509 19.23 13.19 -0.20
C LYS A 509 20.66 13.20 -0.73
N ALA A 510 21.05 12.25 -1.59
CA ALA A 510 22.34 12.29 -2.25
C ALA A 510 22.45 13.53 -3.15
N THR A 511 23.58 14.23 -3.09
CA THR A 511 23.80 15.51 -3.77
C THR A 511 24.83 15.46 -4.88
N ASP A 512 25.69 14.44 -4.88
CA ASP A 512 26.75 14.27 -5.87
C ASP A 512 27.17 12.80 -5.94
N ALA A 513 27.69 12.38 -7.10
CA ALA A 513 28.23 11.05 -7.31
C ALA A 513 29.48 11.12 -8.20
N LYS A 514 30.57 10.51 -7.73
CA LYS A 514 31.84 10.43 -8.47
C LYS A 514 32.24 8.98 -8.63
N VAL A 515 32.56 8.59 -9.86
CA VAL A 515 33.00 7.23 -10.19
C VAL A 515 34.49 7.25 -10.55
N SER A 516 35.20 6.24 -10.06
CA SER A 516 36.59 5.92 -10.36
C SER A 516 36.67 4.45 -10.79
N GLU A 517 37.85 3.98 -11.17
CA GLU A 517 38.05 2.62 -11.68
C GLU A 517 37.47 1.52 -10.78
N ASN A 518 37.76 1.57 -9.47
CA ASN A 518 37.37 0.53 -8.50
C ASN A 518 36.42 1.03 -7.40
N SER A 519 35.96 2.29 -7.48
CA SER A 519 35.03 2.82 -6.48
C SER A 519 34.09 3.89 -7.01
N ALA A 520 32.94 4.04 -6.36
CA ALA A 520 32.06 5.19 -6.50
C ALA A 520 31.83 5.84 -5.14
N ILE A 521 31.87 7.17 -5.09
CA ILE A 521 31.61 7.97 -3.89
C ILE A 521 30.35 8.79 -4.11
N ILE A 522 29.37 8.59 -3.23
CA ILE A 522 28.10 9.32 -3.20
C ILE A 522 28.15 10.27 -2.01
N THR A 523 27.90 11.55 -2.25
CA THR A 523 27.89 12.59 -1.20
C THR A 523 26.47 12.83 -0.73
N PHE A 524 26.32 12.97 0.58
CA PHE A 524 25.08 13.34 1.27
C PHE A 524 25.31 14.59 2.14
N PRO A 525 24.24 15.28 2.57
CA PRO A 525 24.31 16.38 3.52
C PRO A 525 25.02 15.98 4.83
N LYS A 526 25.49 17.00 5.57
CA LYS A 526 26.15 16.85 6.89
C LYS A 526 27.47 16.07 6.83
N ASN A 527 28.27 16.30 5.77
CA ASN A 527 29.59 15.68 5.58
C ASN A 527 29.54 14.15 5.65
N MET A 528 28.51 13.58 5.03
CA MET A 528 28.35 12.14 4.95
C MET A 528 28.62 11.67 3.52
N THR A 529 29.36 10.57 3.39
CA THR A 529 29.62 9.92 2.10
C THR A 529 29.30 8.44 2.20
N ALA A 530 28.84 7.85 1.09
CA ALA A 530 28.78 6.41 0.92
C ALA A 530 29.74 6.02 -0.19
N THR A 531 30.65 5.11 0.08
CA THR A 531 31.62 4.60 -0.88
C THR A 531 31.27 3.17 -1.23
N VAL A 532 31.05 2.91 -2.51
CA VAL A 532 30.92 1.57 -3.09
C VAL A 532 32.29 1.16 -3.61
N THR A 533 32.81 0.02 -3.17
CA THR A 533 34.11 -0.50 -3.60
C THR A 533 33.98 -1.95 -4.04
N SER A 534 34.62 -2.26 -5.18
CA SER A 534 34.98 -3.63 -5.50
C SER A 534 36.49 -3.83 -5.34
N PHE A 535 36.89 -5.00 -4.81
CA PHE A 535 38.27 -5.32 -4.42
C PHE A 535 38.99 -6.22 -5.43
N ILE A 536 38.37 -6.52 -6.57
CA ILE A 536 38.91 -7.50 -7.53
C ILE A 536 39.14 -6.82 -8.89
N ASN A 537 40.29 -7.11 -9.49
CA ASN A 537 40.67 -6.62 -10.81
C ASN A 537 39.59 -6.97 -11.86
N ASN A 538 39.27 -6.02 -12.74
CA ASN A 538 38.29 -6.08 -13.84
C ASN A 538 36.80 -5.90 -13.49
N ASP A 539 36.48 -5.57 -12.24
CA ASP A 539 35.12 -5.16 -11.90
C ASP A 539 34.85 -3.76 -12.47
N LYS A 540 33.70 -3.59 -13.13
CA LYS A 540 33.30 -2.32 -13.74
C LYS A 540 32.28 -1.63 -12.84
N ILE A 541 32.59 -0.41 -12.42
CA ILE A 541 31.67 0.46 -11.69
C ILE A 541 31.20 1.59 -12.61
N THR A 542 29.89 1.77 -12.75
CA THR A 542 29.28 2.82 -13.57
C THR A 542 28.22 3.59 -12.80
N LEU A 543 28.06 4.86 -13.16
CA LEU A 543 26.91 5.68 -12.76
C LEU A 543 25.85 5.56 -13.84
N GLU A 544 24.64 5.17 -13.45
CA GLU A 544 23.50 5.02 -14.34
C GLU A 544 22.47 6.13 -14.06
N GLU A 545 21.79 6.59 -15.11
CA GLU A 545 20.64 7.47 -14.95
C GLU A 545 19.47 6.68 -14.36
N SER A 546 18.83 7.23 -13.33
CA SER A 546 17.73 6.55 -12.68
C SER A 546 16.79 7.52 -11.97
N TYR A 547 15.64 7.01 -11.58
CA TYR A 547 14.62 7.77 -10.86
C TYR A 547 13.87 6.86 -9.91
N ARG A 548 13.17 7.46 -8.95
CA ARG A 548 12.24 6.77 -8.07
C ARG A 548 10.87 7.43 -8.09
N SER A 549 9.87 6.68 -7.66
CA SER A 549 8.51 7.15 -7.45
C SER A 549 8.02 6.76 -6.05
N ARG A 550 8.06 7.73 -5.14
CA ARG A 550 7.54 7.59 -3.76
C ARG A 550 6.06 7.93 -3.64
N ILE A 551 5.56 8.67 -4.62
CA ILE A 551 4.19 9.17 -4.71
C ILE A 551 3.74 8.82 -6.11
N GLN A 552 2.55 8.23 -6.24
CA GLN A 552 1.99 7.87 -7.54
C GLN A 552 2.09 9.03 -8.53
N TYR A 553 2.45 8.72 -9.77
CA TYR A 553 2.58 9.68 -10.86
C TYR A 553 3.62 10.79 -10.65
N SER A 554 4.53 10.63 -9.69
CA SER A 554 5.65 11.54 -9.44
C SER A 554 6.99 10.84 -9.59
N LYS A 555 7.97 11.50 -10.23
CA LYS A 555 9.34 11.00 -10.40
C LYS A 555 10.33 11.95 -9.76
N VAL A 556 11.31 11.39 -9.08
CA VAL A 556 12.46 12.11 -8.53
C VAL A 556 13.73 11.44 -9.05
N PRO A 557 14.64 12.16 -9.73
CA PRO A 557 15.93 11.61 -10.13
C PRO A 557 16.74 11.13 -8.92
N ILE A 558 17.47 10.03 -9.10
CA ILE A 558 18.40 9.50 -8.08
C ILE A 558 19.69 9.02 -8.75
N TYR A 559 20.75 8.93 -7.96
CA TYR A 559 21.99 8.29 -8.41
C TYR A 559 21.86 6.77 -8.26
N GLN A 560 22.16 6.04 -9.33
CA GLN A 560 22.28 4.58 -9.29
C GLN A 560 23.72 4.18 -9.66
N ILE A 561 24.36 3.39 -8.81
CA ILE A 561 25.66 2.78 -9.12
C ILE A 561 25.46 1.34 -9.53
N LYS A 562 25.99 0.96 -10.69
CA LYS A 562 26.07 -0.43 -11.12
C LYS A 562 27.49 -0.95 -10.90
N VAL A 563 27.61 -2.12 -10.28
CA VAL A 563 28.87 -2.87 -10.19
C VAL A 563 28.70 -4.15 -10.99
N GLN A 564 29.60 -4.43 -11.94
CA GLN A 564 29.51 -5.58 -12.84
C GLN A 564 30.83 -6.33 -12.91
N LYS A 565 30.75 -7.66 -12.98
CA LYS A 565 31.92 -8.52 -13.15
C LYS A 565 31.64 -9.66 -14.12
N ALA A 566 32.62 -9.96 -14.99
CA ALA A 566 32.61 -11.13 -15.86
C ALA A 566 32.97 -12.41 -15.07
N SER A 567 32.12 -12.78 -14.13
CA SER A 567 32.27 -13.95 -13.25
C SER A 567 30.89 -14.36 -12.73
N ASN A 568 30.81 -15.52 -12.08
CA ASN A 568 29.63 -15.96 -11.35
C ASN A 568 29.66 -15.57 -9.86
N LYS A 569 30.65 -14.79 -9.40
CA LYS A 569 30.75 -14.32 -8.02
C LYS A 569 31.26 -12.89 -7.94
N LEU A 570 30.55 -12.04 -7.20
CA LEU A 570 30.85 -10.65 -6.98
C LEU A 570 30.88 -10.34 -5.47
N ILE A 571 31.89 -9.58 -5.04
CA ILE A 571 31.99 -9.07 -3.67
C ILE A 571 32.03 -7.55 -3.75
N THR A 572 31.19 -6.89 -2.95
CA THR A 572 31.12 -5.43 -2.91
C THR A 572 30.98 -4.94 -1.49
N VAL A 573 31.64 -3.84 -1.18
CA VAL A 573 31.53 -3.16 0.12
C VAL A 573 30.90 -1.81 -0.09
N ILE A 574 29.97 -1.47 0.80
CA ILE A 574 29.38 -0.14 0.93
C ILE A 574 29.75 0.37 2.31
N GLU A 575 30.62 1.38 2.35
CA GLU A 575 31.05 2.04 3.59
C GLU A 575 30.45 3.44 3.66
N VAL A 576 29.75 3.75 4.75
CA VAL A 576 29.24 5.09 5.03
C VAL A 576 30.19 5.80 6.00
N GLN A 577 30.70 6.96 5.61
CA GLN A 577 31.57 7.78 6.45
C GLN A 577 30.82 9.03 6.89
N SER A 578 30.91 9.35 8.18
CA SER A 578 30.32 10.57 8.74
C SER A 578 30.97 10.90 10.08
N PRO A 579 31.21 12.18 10.41
CA PRO A 579 31.65 12.60 11.74
C PRO A 579 30.59 12.34 12.83
N ALA A 580 29.35 12.02 12.46
CA ALA A 580 28.28 11.72 13.42
C ALA A 580 28.37 10.31 14.02
N TYR A 581 29.17 9.40 13.44
CA TYR A 581 29.40 8.09 14.03
C TYR A 581 30.36 8.20 15.22
N LYS A 582 29.96 7.63 16.36
CA LYS A 582 30.83 7.56 17.54
C LYS A 582 31.97 6.55 17.36
N ASN A 583 31.62 5.34 16.92
CA ASN A 583 32.53 4.19 16.80
C ASN A 583 32.36 3.54 15.41
N PRO A 584 32.73 4.22 14.32
CA PRO A 584 32.60 3.68 12.97
C PRO A 584 33.56 2.51 12.73
N VAL A 585 33.17 1.62 11.84
CA VAL A 585 34.07 0.67 11.18
C VAL A 585 34.89 1.42 10.14
N SER A 586 36.17 1.08 10.03
CA SER A 586 37.09 1.67 9.06
C SER A 586 38.12 0.66 8.54
N ASN A 587 38.89 1.06 7.51
CA ASN A 587 39.98 0.26 6.92
C ASN A 587 39.53 -1.15 6.52
N ILE A 588 38.35 -1.24 5.91
CA ILE A 588 37.82 -2.50 5.42
C ILE A 588 38.60 -2.98 4.19
N SER A 589 38.95 -4.26 4.19
CA SER A 589 39.58 -4.94 3.06
C SER A 589 39.16 -6.41 3.00
N ILE A 590 39.22 -6.97 1.79
CA ILE A 590 38.97 -8.38 1.55
C ILE A 590 40.29 -9.06 1.19
N GLN A 591 40.72 -10.03 1.99
CA GLN A 591 41.98 -10.77 1.79
C GLN A 591 41.74 -12.25 2.09
N ASP A 592 42.16 -13.13 1.18
CA ASP A 592 42.12 -14.60 1.35
C ASP A 592 40.78 -15.15 1.85
N GLY A 593 39.66 -14.63 1.30
CA GLY A 593 38.32 -15.05 1.71
C GLY A 593 37.89 -14.54 3.08
N LYS A 594 38.51 -13.48 3.59
CA LYS A 594 38.20 -12.86 4.88
C LYS A 594 37.93 -11.37 4.75
N ILE A 595 36.98 -10.90 5.55
CA ILE A 595 36.71 -9.47 5.75
C ILE A 595 37.57 -9.00 6.93
N ILE A 596 38.48 -8.08 6.66
CA ILE A 596 39.36 -7.48 7.66
C ILE A 596 38.93 -6.03 7.84
N TYR A 597 38.75 -5.58 9.09
CA TYR A 597 38.37 -4.21 9.39
C TYR A 597 38.91 -3.75 10.75
N LEU A 598 38.91 -2.44 10.97
CA LEU A 598 39.19 -1.81 12.26
C LEU A 598 37.90 -1.29 12.89
N LYS A 599 37.81 -1.42 14.21
CA LYS A 599 36.77 -0.78 15.02
C LYS A 599 37.30 -0.52 16.42
N ASP A 600 37.10 0.69 16.93
CA ASP A 600 37.64 1.13 18.24
C ASP A 600 39.14 0.85 18.38
N GLY A 601 39.91 1.06 17.30
CA GLY A 601 41.35 0.84 17.23
C GLY A 601 41.78 -0.64 17.21
N LYS A 602 40.85 -1.59 17.25
CA LYS A 602 41.14 -3.04 17.21
C LYS A 602 40.87 -3.62 15.82
N LYS A 603 41.72 -4.56 15.41
CA LYS A 603 41.57 -5.31 14.16
C LYS A 603 40.68 -6.53 14.38
N TYR A 604 39.71 -6.70 13.51
CA TYR A 604 38.81 -7.84 13.48
C TYR A 604 38.91 -8.58 12.15
N THR A 605 38.49 -9.84 12.15
CA THR A 605 38.49 -10.70 10.96
C THR A 605 37.23 -11.55 10.97
N LEU A 606 36.54 -11.60 9.83
CA LEU A 606 35.36 -12.44 9.62
C LEU A 606 35.59 -13.30 8.38
N GLU A 607 35.12 -14.54 8.42
CA GLU A 607 35.10 -15.41 7.24
C GLU A 607 33.99 -14.96 6.28
N LEU A 608 34.28 -15.00 4.98
CA LEU A 608 33.46 -14.41 3.92
C LEU A 608 32.53 -15.41 3.25
#